data_AF-A0A1H6E2H7-F1
#
_entry.id   AF-A0A1H6E2H7-F1
#
_cell.length_a   1.000
_cell.length_b   1.000
_cell.length_c   1.000
_cell.angle_alpha   90.00
_cell.angle_beta   90.00
_cell.angle_gamma   90.00
#
_symmetry.space_group_name_H-M   'P 1'
#
loop_
_entity.id
_entity.type
_entity.pdbx_description
1 polymer ?
#
loop_
_entity_poly.entity_id
_entity_poly.type
_entity_poly.pdbx_seq_one_letter_code
_entity_poly.pdbx_strand_id
1 'polypeptide(L)'
;MYEIAHRVLALRTDPPRDVVVAIGVPYEEPTGEWSCPYRIDGLAGWEHERKVTGLDSLEAVELAMAMVRAALAGSHEAKEGLLTWDDEPAGQRAQTVYVSWDKLRNIAYIAMKHEVVPGEAVRQFVAEDIVLDYGDAGQLLGLELIDAERLLPAEMRI
;
A
#
# COMPACT_ATOMS: atom_id res chain seq x y z
N MET A 1 -23.18 -8.12 -5.11
CA MET A 1 -22.44 -6.86 -4.85
C MET A 1 -22.05 -6.22 -6.18
N TYR A 2 -22.15 -4.89 -6.33
CA TYR A 2 -21.45 -4.17 -7.40
C TYR A 2 -20.03 -3.89 -6.92
N GLU A 3 -19.03 -4.29 -7.70
CA GLU A 3 -17.61 -4.20 -7.33
C GLU A 3 -17.00 -2.88 -7.80
N ILE A 4 -16.24 -2.22 -6.92
CA ILE A 4 -15.42 -1.03 -7.24
C ILE A 4 -13.95 -1.38 -7.37
N ALA A 5 -13.52 -2.51 -6.83
CA ALA A 5 -12.19 -3.04 -6.97
C ALA A 5 -12.21 -4.57 -6.92
N HIS A 6 -11.35 -5.19 -7.73
CA HIS A 6 -11.10 -6.62 -7.71
C HIS A 6 -9.60 -6.89 -7.84
N ARG A 7 -9.12 -8.00 -7.29
CA ARG A 7 -7.74 -8.45 -7.42
C ARG A 7 -7.67 -9.97 -7.35
N VAL A 8 -6.82 -10.56 -8.19
CA VAL A 8 -6.54 -12.00 -8.18
C VAL A 8 -5.12 -12.21 -7.65
N LEU A 9 -4.96 -13.18 -6.76
CA LEU A 9 -3.68 -13.69 -6.28
C LEU A 9 -3.57 -15.15 -6.70
N ALA A 10 -2.37 -15.61 -7.04
CA ALA A 10 -2.11 -17.03 -7.16
C ALA A 10 -1.90 -17.67 -5.79
N LEU A 11 -2.48 -18.85 -5.65
CA LEU A 11 -2.21 -19.78 -4.58
C LEU A 11 -1.42 -20.96 -5.16
N ARG A 12 -0.17 -21.09 -4.70
CA ARG A 12 0.82 -22.10 -5.15
C ARG A 12 0.53 -23.50 -4.60
N THR A 13 -0.68 -24.00 -4.84
CA THR A 13 -1.04 -25.40 -4.61
C THR A 13 -0.74 -26.26 -5.85
N ASP A 14 -0.90 -27.57 -5.73
CA ASP A 14 -0.91 -28.49 -6.87
C ASP A 14 -2.30 -29.15 -6.98
N PRO A 15 -3.14 -28.77 -7.97
CA PRO A 15 -2.89 -27.75 -8.99
C PRO A 15 -2.94 -26.31 -8.42
N PRO A 16 -2.32 -25.32 -9.10
CA PRO A 16 -2.44 -23.90 -8.72
C PRO A 16 -3.89 -23.45 -8.74
N ARG A 17 -4.24 -22.52 -7.84
CA ARG A 17 -5.60 -21.97 -7.71
C ARG A 17 -5.54 -20.46 -7.56
N ASP A 18 -6.66 -19.81 -7.83
CA ASP A 18 -6.80 -18.37 -7.66
C ASP A 18 -7.42 -18.04 -6.30
N VAL A 19 -6.95 -16.96 -5.69
CA VAL A 19 -7.63 -16.26 -4.59
C VAL A 19 -8.12 -14.93 -5.12
N VAL A 20 -9.43 -14.75 -5.13
CA VAL A 20 -10.09 -13.56 -5.69
C VAL A 20 -10.57 -12.68 -4.55
N VAL A 21 -10.13 -11.43 -4.56
CA VAL A 21 -10.52 -10.40 -3.60
C VAL A 21 -11.38 -9.38 -4.31
N ALA A 22 -12.54 -9.06 -3.75
CA ALA A 22 -13.43 -8.02 -4.28
C ALA A 22 -13.84 -7.06 -3.17
N ILE A 23 -13.92 -5.77 -3.51
CA ILE A 23 -14.48 -4.70 -2.67
C ILE A 23 -15.66 -4.10 -3.42
N GLY A 24 -16.79 -3.98 -2.74
CA GLY A 24 -18.02 -3.45 -3.28
C GLY A 24 -18.20 -1.96 -3.11
N VAL A 25 -19.18 -1.42 -3.82
CA VAL A 25 -19.65 -0.05 -3.64
C VAL A 25 -20.12 0.12 -2.18
N PRO A 26 -19.56 1.09 -1.42
CA PRO A 26 -20.06 1.40 -0.09
C PRO A 26 -21.48 1.98 -0.18
N TYR A 27 -22.31 1.68 0.81
CA TYR A 27 -23.69 2.14 0.85
C TYR A 27 -24.09 2.56 2.26
N GLU A 28 -24.97 3.55 2.36
CA GLU A 28 -25.54 4.01 3.62
C GLU A 28 -26.57 2.99 4.14
N GLU A 29 -26.42 2.59 5.39
CA GLU A 29 -27.36 1.74 6.11
C GLU A 29 -28.52 2.59 6.68
N PRO A 30 -29.68 1.98 6.99
CA PRO A 30 -30.80 2.72 7.60
C PRO A 30 -30.48 3.41 8.93
N THR A 31 -29.39 3.02 9.59
CA THR A 31 -28.89 3.62 10.84
C THR A 31 -28.11 4.92 10.61
N GLY A 32 -27.82 5.28 9.35
CA GLY A 32 -27.01 6.44 8.96
C GLY A 32 -25.51 6.17 8.90
N GLU A 33 -25.07 4.98 9.30
CA GLU A 33 -23.69 4.53 9.12
C GLU A 33 -23.48 4.02 7.69
N TRP A 34 -22.23 3.92 7.27
CA TRP A 34 -21.89 3.40 5.95
C TRP A 34 -21.30 2.00 6.05
N SER A 35 -21.77 1.09 5.21
CA SER A 35 -21.20 -0.24 5.08
C SER A 35 -20.50 -0.43 3.75
N CYS A 36 -19.32 -1.05 3.78
CA CYS A 36 -18.60 -1.47 2.59
C CYS A 36 -18.47 -2.99 2.58
N PRO A 37 -19.06 -3.68 1.60
CA PRO A 37 -18.97 -5.12 1.52
C PRO A 37 -17.69 -5.56 0.79
N TYR A 38 -17.14 -6.70 1.15
CA TYR A 38 -15.95 -7.30 0.55
C TYR A 38 -16.05 -8.82 0.56
N ARG A 39 -15.29 -9.48 -0.32
CA ARG A 39 -15.25 -10.94 -0.43
C ARG A 39 -13.83 -11.41 -0.74
N ILE A 40 -13.47 -12.59 -0.22
CA ILE A 40 -12.21 -13.27 -0.49
C ILE A 40 -12.53 -14.74 -0.83
N ASP A 41 -12.54 -15.07 -2.10
CA ASP A 41 -12.80 -16.42 -2.60
C ASP A 41 -11.50 -17.20 -2.77
N GLY A 42 -11.53 -18.51 -2.55
CA GLY A 42 -10.36 -19.39 -2.71
C GLY A 42 -9.45 -19.49 -1.48
N LEU A 43 -9.79 -18.81 -0.39
CA LEU A 43 -9.08 -18.87 0.89
C LEU A 43 -9.93 -19.58 1.96
N ALA A 44 -9.39 -20.60 2.61
CA ALA A 44 -10.14 -21.42 3.55
C ALA A 44 -10.75 -20.58 4.70
N GLY A 45 -12.07 -20.66 4.88
CA GLY A 45 -12.80 -19.93 5.93
C GLY A 45 -13.18 -18.48 5.58
N TRP A 46 -12.86 -18.01 4.36
CA TRP A 46 -13.12 -16.64 3.93
C TRP A 46 -14.08 -16.49 2.76
N GLU A 47 -14.58 -17.60 2.21
CA GLU A 47 -15.41 -17.72 0.99
C GLU A 47 -16.84 -17.16 1.11
N HIS A 48 -17.06 -16.18 1.98
CA HIS A 48 -18.35 -15.54 2.21
C HIS A 48 -18.23 -14.03 2.05
N GLU A 49 -19.30 -13.41 1.56
CA GLU A 49 -19.42 -11.96 1.58
C GLU A 49 -19.44 -11.46 3.03
N ARG A 50 -18.63 -10.44 3.30
CA ARG A 50 -18.51 -9.77 4.59
C ARG A 50 -18.72 -8.28 4.37
N LYS A 51 -18.94 -7.54 5.45
CA LYS A 51 -18.95 -6.07 5.42
C LYS A 51 -18.25 -5.50 6.65
N VAL A 52 -17.76 -4.30 6.49
CA VAL A 52 -17.38 -3.42 7.60
C VAL A 52 -18.29 -2.21 7.60
N THR A 53 -18.41 -1.57 8.76
CA THR A 53 -19.23 -0.37 8.95
C THR A 53 -18.33 0.74 9.48
N GLY A 54 -18.46 1.93 8.89
CA GLY A 54 -17.76 3.16 9.26
C GLY A 54 -18.74 4.34 9.34
N LEU A 55 -18.25 5.50 9.76
CA LEU A 55 -19.05 6.72 9.90
C LEU A 55 -19.44 7.30 8.54
N ASP A 56 -18.58 7.14 7.53
CA ASP A 56 -18.83 7.59 6.17
C ASP A 56 -18.34 6.58 5.11
N SER A 57 -18.64 6.89 3.85
CA SER A 57 -18.30 6.03 2.71
C SER A 57 -16.80 5.81 2.52
N LEU A 58 -15.96 6.80 2.86
CA LEU A 58 -14.52 6.72 2.70
C LEU A 58 -13.94 5.82 3.79
N GLU A 59 -14.30 6.06 5.04
CA GLU A 59 -13.89 5.23 6.17
C GLU A 59 -14.32 3.77 5.97
N ALA A 60 -15.54 3.52 5.50
CA ALA A 60 -16.02 2.17 5.24
C ALA A 60 -15.14 1.45 4.18
N VAL A 61 -14.71 2.14 3.13
CA VAL A 61 -13.81 1.58 2.11
C VAL A 61 -12.41 1.34 2.68
N GLU A 62 -11.86 2.29 3.44
CA GLU A 62 -10.55 2.15 4.07
C GLU A 62 -10.52 0.94 5.04
N LEU A 63 -11.56 0.77 5.85
CA LEU A 63 -11.73 -0.37 6.72
C LEU A 63 -11.86 -1.67 5.94
N ALA A 64 -12.57 -1.69 4.80
CA ALA A 64 -12.71 -2.89 3.97
C ALA A 64 -11.36 -3.30 3.41
N MET A 65 -10.57 -2.34 2.92
CA MET A 65 -9.20 -2.57 2.47
C MET A 65 -8.30 -3.07 3.60
N ALA A 66 -8.40 -2.50 4.80
CA ALA A 66 -7.63 -2.93 5.97
C ALA A 66 -7.98 -4.38 6.37
N MET A 67 -9.27 -4.72 6.41
CA MET A 67 -9.74 -6.07 6.73
C MET A 67 -9.28 -7.09 5.69
N VAL A 68 -9.35 -6.77 4.41
CA VAL A 68 -8.82 -7.61 3.33
C VAL A 68 -7.32 -7.86 3.51
N ARG A 69 -6.52 -6.81 3.77
CA ARG A 69 -5.07 -6.96 4.00
C ARG A 69 -4.79 -7.85 5.21
N ALA A 70 -5.51 -7.63 6.31
CA ALA A 70 -5.35 -8.42 7.53
C ALA A 70 -5.75 -9.88 7.30
N ALA A 71 -6.83 -10.14 6.57
CA ALA A 71 -7.28 -11.48 6.22
C ALA A 71 -6.24 -12.25 5.39
N LEU A 72 -5.72 -11.63 4.33
CA LEU A 72 -4.69 -12.22 3.49
C LEU A 72 -3.41 -12.48 4.29
N ALA A 73 -2.90 -11.49 5.03
CA ALA A 73 -1.69 -11.63 5.83
C ALA A 73 -1.83 -12.64 6.98
N GLY A 74 -3.03 -12.78 7.54
CA GLY A 74 -3.34 -13.68 8.65
C GLY A 74 -3.64 -15.13 8.21
N SER A 75 -3.88 -15.35 6.91
CA SER A 75 -4.23 -16.64 6.35
C SER A 75 -3.13 -17.69 6.54
N HIS A 76 -3.52 -18.97 6.56
CA HIS A 76 -2.55 -20.06 6.64
C HIS A 76 -1.68 -20.08 5.38
N GLU A 77 -2.29 -19.88 4.23
CA GLU A 77 -1.67 -19.86 2.91
C GLU A 77 -0.59 -18.77 2.79
N ALA A 78 -0.82 -17.56 3.33
CA ALA A 78 0.21 -16.53 3.39
C ALA A 78 1.36 -16.90 4.34
N LYS A 79 1.05 -17.48 5.49
CA LYS A 79 2.07 -17.91 6.49
C LYS A 79 2.96 -19.03 5.97
N GLU A 80 2.41 -19.91 5.12
CA GLU A 80 3.16 -20.97 4.41
C GLU A 80 3.85 -20.45 3.13
N GLY A 81 3.72 -19.16 2.80
CA GLY A 81 4.34 -18.56 1.62
C GLY A 81 3.74 -19.01 0.28
N LEU A 82 2.50 -19.51 0.31
CA LEU A 82 1.80 -20.06 -0.87
C LEU A 82 1.04 -18.99 -1.65
N LEU A 83 0.70 -17.86 -1.01
CA LEU A 83 0.05 -16.74 -1.69
C LEU A 83 1.08 -15.87 -2.39
N THR A 84 0.94 -15.77 -3.70
CA THR A 84 1.70 -14.83 -4.51
C THR A 84 0.80 -13.91 -5.29
N TRP A 85 1.22 -12.66 -5.39
CA TRP A 85 0.68 -11.75 -6.39
C TRP A 85 1.19 -12.28 -7.72
N ASP A 86 0.31 -12.84 -8.56
CA ASP A 86 0.72 -13.31 -9.87
C ASP A 86 1.14 -12.10 -10.71
N ASP A 87 2.41 -12.11 -11.11
CA ASP A 87 3.10 -11.25 -12.08
C ASP A 87 2.61 -9.81 -12.25
N GLU A 88 2.88 -8.96 -11.25
CA GLU A 88 3.34 -7.60 -11.55
C GLU A 88 4.88 -7.63 -11.61
N PRO A 89 5.53 -7.03 -12.63
CA PRO A 89 6.99 -6.88 -12.60
C PRO A 89 7.36 -6.24 -11.26
N ALA A 90 8.42 -6.75 -10.62
CA ALA A 90 8.79 -6.57 -9.21
C ALA A 90 9.02 -5.12 -8.69
N GLY A 91 8.24 -4.13 -9.12
CA GLY A 91 8.45 -2.71 -8.92
C GLY A 91 7.20 -1.88 -8.57
N GLN A 92 6.02 -2.48 -8.37
CA GLN A 92 4.81 -1.73 -7.98
C GLN A 92 4.11 -2.25 -6.72
N ARG A 93 4.89 -2.70 -5.73
CA ARG A 93 4.38 -2.65 -4.36
C ARG A 93 4.16 -1.17 -4.02
N ALA A 94 2.91 -0.73 -3.84
CA ALA A 94 2.64 0.62 -3.36
C ALA A 94 3.42 0.83 -2.06
N GLN A 95 4.44 1.67 -2.09
CA GLN A 95 5.22 2.04 -0.92
C GLN A 95 4.68 3.38 -0.42
N THR A 96 4.32 3.42 0.86
CA THR A 96 4.08 4.70 1.52
C THR A 96 5.42 5.41 1.62
N VAL A 97 5.50 6.59 1.00
CA VAL A 97 6.63 7.50 1.15
C VAL A 97 6.19 8.73 1.93
N TYR A 98 7.13 9.34 2.64
CA TYR A 98 6.90 10.54 3.42
C TYR A 98 7.67 11.69 2.78
N VAL A 99 6.97 12.77 2.46
CA VAL A 99 7.55 13.92 1.75
C VAL A 99 7.66 15.08 2.73
N SER A 100 8.84 15.70 2.80
CA SER A 100 9.04 17.00 3.43
C SER A 100 9.59 17.98 2.41
N TRP A 101 9.11 19.22 2.43
CA TRP A 101 9.54 20.25 1.47
C TRP A 101 9.93 21.54 2.19
N ASP A 102 11.20 21.93 2.06
CA ASP A 102 11.73 23.21 2.51
C ASP A 102 11.70 24.22 1.35
N LYS A 103 10.67 25.06 1.35
CA LYS A 103 10.46 26.12 0.34
C LYS A 103 11.55 27.18 0.35
N LEU A 104 12.15 27.47 1.51
CA LEU A 104 13.18 28.51 1.64
C LEU A 104 14.48 28.07 0.98
N ARG A 105 14.78 26.77 1.05
CA ARG A 105 15.98 26.17 0.46
C ARG A 105 15.74 25.56 -0.91
N ASN A 106 14.48 25.45 -1.34
CA ASN A 106 14.05 24.75 -2.55
C ASN A 106 14.55 23.29 -2.58
N ILE A 107 14.37 22.58 -1.46
CA ILE A 107 14.79 21.19 -1.27
C ILE A 107 13.62 20.36 -0.75
N ALA A 108 13.47 19.13 -1.25
CA ALA A 108 12.50 18.17 -0.74
C ALA A 108 13.16 16.84 -0.38
N TYR A 109 12.67 16.19 0.66
CA TYR A 109 13.10 14.84 1.04
C TYR A 109 11.93 13.87 0.89
N ILE A 110 12.17 12.76 0.19
CA ILE A 110 11.23 11.65 0.02
C ILE A 110 11.78 10.46 0.79
N ALA A 111 11.22 10.17 1.96
CA ALA A 111 11.63 9.06 2.81
C ALA A 111 10.81 7.80 2.55
N MET A 112 11.47 6.63 2.57
CA MET A 112 10.84 5.31 2.42
C MET A 112 10.18 4.82 3.73
N LYS A 113 10.33 5.59 4.82
CA LYS A 113 9.74 5.34 6.13
C LYS A 113 9.46 6.65 6.87
N HIS A 114 8.66 6.59 7.91
CA HIS A 114 8.15 7.79 8.60
C HIS A 114 9.25 8.67 9.21
N GLU A 115 10.33 8.06 9.71
CA GLU A 115 11.45 8.76 10.34
C GLU A 115 12.76 8.09 9.96
N VAL A 116 13.69 8.87 9.41
CA VAL A 116 15.09 8.51 9.19
C VAL A 116 15.91 9.26 10.25
N VAL A 117 16.63 8.53 11.11
CA VAL A 117 17.37 9.14 12.22
C VAL A 117 18.79 9.52 11.81
N PRO A 118 19.42 10.52 12.44
CA PRO A 118 20.80 10.87 12.16
C PRO A 118 21.75 9.68 12.29
N GLY A 119 22.60 9.48 11.28
CA GLY A 119 23.55 8.36 11.22
C GLY A 119 23.02 7.07 10.61
N GLU A 120 21.73 7.01 10.25
CA GLU A 120 21.15 5.85 9.56
C GLU A 120 21.52 5.81 8.08
N ALA A 121 21.59 6.97 7.43
CA ALA A 121 22.15 7.12 6.09
C ALA A 121 23.69 7.01 6.16
N VAL A 122 24.22 5.81 5.93
CA VAL A 122 25.66 5.54 6.00
C VAL A 122 26.35 5.66 4.65
N ARG A 123 25.59 5.68 3.54
CA ARG A 123 26.11 5.83 2.19
C ARG A 123 25.21 6.73 1.36
N GLN A 124 25.81 7.68 0.65
CA GLN A 124 25.09 8.60 -0.24
C GLN A 124 25.56 8.42 -1.69
N PHE A 125 24.63 8.58 -2.63
CA PHE A 125 24.94 8.63 -4.06
C PHE A 125 24.32 9.88 -4.67
N VAL A 126 25.15 10.74 -5.27
CA VAL A 126 24.72 11.99 -5.90
C VAL A 126 24.53 11.76 -7.40
N ALA A 127 23.33 12.03 -7.89
CA ALA A 127 22.94 11.94 -9.29
C ALA A 127 22.31 13.28 -9.71
N GLU A 128 23.14 14.16 -10.27
CA GLU A 128 22.73 15.52 -10.64
C GLU A 128 22.12 16.26 -9.44
N ASP A 129 20.83 16.57 -9.52
CA ASP A 129 20.04 17.29 -8.52
C ASP A 129 19.35 16.34 -7.51
N ILE A 130 19.76 15.08 -7.45
CA ILE A 130 19.18 14.06 -6.57
C ILE A 130 20.28 13.42 -5.73
N VAL A 131 20.08 13.35 -4.40
CA VAL A 131 20.93 12.60 -3.48
C VAL A 131 20.15 11.39 -2.98
N LEU A 132 20.66 10.18 -3.22
CA LEU A 132 20.09 8.93 -2.71
C LEU A 132 20.77 8.55 -1.40
N ASP A 133 19.99 8.35 -0.33
CA ASP A 133 20.48 7.92 0.97
C ASP A 133 20.27 6.41 1.17
N TYR A 134 21.35 5.70 1.49
CA TYR A 134 21.34 4.26 1.74
C TYR A 134 21.72 3.94 3.19
N GLY A 135 21.03 2.94 3.74
CA GLY A 135 21.36 2.32 5.01
C GLY A 135 22.52 1.32 4.91
N ASP A 136 22.92 0.78 6.04
CA ASP A 136 24.04 -0.15 6.22
C ASP A 136 23.89 -1.47 5.47
N ALA A 137 22.68 -2.00 5.37
CA ALA A 137 22.35 -3.19 4.58
C ALA A 137 22.19 -2.87 3.07
N GLY A 138 22.43 -1.62 2.65
CA GLY A 138 22.33 -1.20 1.25
C GLY A 138 20.91 -0.90 0.77
N GLN A 139 19.93 -0.87 1.66
CA GLN A 139 18.56 -0.44 1.40
C GLN A 139 18.48 1.08 1.16
N LEU A 140 17.61 1.51 0.25
CA LEU A 140 17.29 2.93 0.07
C LEU A 140 16.44 3.42 1.25
N LEU A 141 16.88 4.47 1.92
CA LEU A 141 16.16 5.11 3.03
C LEU A 141 15.35 6.31 2.57
N GLY A 142 15.84 7.01 1.56
CA GLY A 142 15.17 8.16 0.99
C GLY A 142 15.99 8.81 -0.12
N LEU A 143 15.43 9.89 -0.67
CA LEU A 143 16.15 10.75 -1.59
C LEU A 143 15.88 12.22 -1.30
N GLU A 144 16.91 13.03 -1.46
CA GLU A 144 16.86 14.50 -1.41
C GLU A 144 16.83 15.04 -2.84
N LEU A 145 15.89 15.93 -3.12
CA LEU A 145 15.76 16.67 -4.37
C LEU A 145 16.27 18.09 -4.16
N ILE A 146 17.35 18.43 -4.87
CA ILE A 146 17.83 19.80 -5.02
C ILE A 146 17.02 20.42 -6.16
N ASP A 147 16.48 21.63 -5.98
CA ASP A 147 15.49 22.20 -6.93
C ASP A 147 14.14 21.46 -6.94
N ALA A 148 13.56 21.30 -5.74
CA ALA A 148 12.30 20.61 -5.52
C ALA A 148 11.12 21.24 -6.29
N GLU A 149 11.11 22.54 -6.54
CA GLU A 149 10.06 23.19 -7.32
C GLU A 149 10.01 22.68 -8.77
N ARG A 150 11.14 22.23 -9.32
CA ARG A 150 11.18 21.61 -10.65
C ARG A 150 10.93 20.11 -10.59
N LEU A 151 11.48 19.43 -9.59
CA LEU A 151 11.54 17.96 -9.54
C LEU A 151 10.37 17.29 -8.81
N LEU A 152 9.79 17.94 -7.80
CA LEU A 152 8.69 17.37 -7.02
C LEU A 152 7.35 17.60 -7.75
N PRO A 153 6.50 16.58 -7.96
CA PRO A 153 5.16 16.78 -8.52
C PRO A 153 4.35 17.80 -7.73
N ALA A 154 3.53 18.60 -8.41
CA ALA A 154 2.77 19.68 -7.78
C ALA A 154 1.81 19.18 -6.68
N GLU A 155 1.30 17.96 -6.85
CA GLU A 155 0.41 17.28 -5.91
C GLU A 155 1.12 16.90 -4.60
N MET A 156 2.45 16.81 -4.61
CA MET A 156 3.27 16.44 -3.44
C MET A 156 3.87 17.67 -2.71
N ARG A 157 3.64 18.88 -3.23
CA ARG A 157 4.14 20.17 -2.72
C ARG A 157 3.25 20.76 -1.61
N ILE A 158 2.98 19.96 -0.58
CA ILE A 158 2.06 20.33 0.51
C ILE A 158 2.81 21.13 1.59
#